data_AF-A0A1F7RS77-F1
#
_entry.id   AF-A0A1F7RS77-F1
#
_cell.length_a   1.000
_cell.length_b   1.000
_cell.length_c   1.000
_cell.angle_alpha   90.00
_cell.angle_beta   90.00
_cell.angle_gamma   90.00
#
_symmetry.space_group_name_H-M   'P 1'
#
loop_
_entity.id
_entity.type
_entity.pdbx_description
1 polymer ?
#
loop_
_entity_poly.entity_id
_entity_poly.type
_entity_poly.pdbx_seq_one_letter_code
_entity_poly.pdbx_strand_id
1 'polypeptide(L)' 'MDTILIAVGIVLIIEGLPYFIIPEQVKEITKRIQEIPSSSLRLFGFTLMLAGLIVVYLARRYIL' A
#
# COMPACT_ATOMS: atom_id res chain seq x y z
N MET A 1 -0.01 -1.23 -22.65
CA MET A 1 -1.08 -0.61 -21.84
C MET A 1 -1.64 -1.59 -20.82
N ASP A 2 -1.55 -2.89 -21.09
CA ASP A 2 -2.14 -3.97 -20.29
C ASP A 2 -1.48 -4.13 -18.92
N THR A 3 -0.16 -3.92 -18.80
CA THR A 3 0.57 -4.07 -17.53
C THR A 3 0.14 -3.06 -16.47
N ILE A 4 -0.23 -1.84 -16.86
CA ILE A 4 -0.69 -0.81 -15.91
C ILE A 4 -2.06 -1.21 -15.37
N LEU A 5 -2.97 -1.67 -16.24
CA LEU A 5 -4.30 -2.10 -15.84
C LEU A 5 -4.24 -3.33 -14.92
N ILE A 6 -3.36 -4.29 -15.21
CA ILE A 6 -3.12 -5.45 -14.35
C ILE A 6 -2.55 -5.03 -12.99
N ALA A 7 -1.56 -4.14 -12.96
CA ALA A 7 -0.97 -3.67 -11.72
C ALA A 7 -2.01 -2.94 -10.85
N VAL A 8 -2.85 -2.09 -11.45
CA VAL A 8 -3.96 -1.42 -10.76
C VAL A 8 -4.97 -2.46 -10.23
N GLY A 9 -5.33 -3.47 -11.03
CA GLY A 9 -6.24 -4.53 -10.60
C GLY A 9 -5.71 -5.32 -9.39
N ILE A 10 -4.42 -5.66 -9.39
CA ILE A 10 -3.77 -6.35 -8.26
C ILE A 10 -3.79 -5.48 -7.00
N VAL A 11 -3.45 -4.19 -7.11
CA VAL A 11 -3.49 -3.25 -5.98
C VAL A 11 -4.89 -3.16 -5.40
N LEU A 12 -5.93 -3.07 -6.23
CA LEU A 12 -7.32 -3.02 -5.75
C LEU A 12 -7.74 -4.30 -5.01
N ILE A 13 -7.34 -5.47 -5.48
CA ILE A 13 -7.62 -6.75 -4.80
C ILE A 13 -6.91 -6.80 -3.45
N ILE A 14 -5.62 -6.46 -3.40
CA ILE A 14 -4.82 -6.51 -2.18
C ILE A 14 -5.33 -5.49 -1.15
N GLU A 15 -5.60 -4.26 -1.57
CA GLU A 15 -6.13 -3.22 -0.68
C GLU A 15 -7.55 -3.54 -0.21
N GLY A 16 -8.40 -4.17 -1.04
CA GLY A 16 -9.76 -4.55 -0.67
C GLY A 16 -9.86 -5.75 0.27
N LEU A 17 -8.87 -6.65 0.25
CA LEU A 17 -8.91 -7.92 0.97
C LEU A 17 -9.04 -7.77 2.50
N PRO A 18 -8.27 -6.89 3.19
CA PRO A 18 -8.42 -6.68 4.63
C PRO A 18 -9.82 -6.19 5.02
N TYR A 19 -10.43 -5.31 4.22
CA TYR A 19 -11.78 -4.83 4.47
C TYR A 19 -12.83 -5.92 4.33
N PHE A 20 -12.59 -6.94 3.49
CA PHE A 20 -13.50 -8.05 3.29
C PHE A 20 -13.36 -9.15 4.37
N ILE A 21 -12.11 -9.54 4.70
CA ILE A 21 -11.85 -10.65 5.62
C ILE A 21 -11.93 -10.22 7.08
N ILE A 22 -11.40 -9.05 7.43
CA ILE A 22 -11.20 -8.59 8.82
C ILE A 22 -11.67 -7.13 9.04
N PRO A 23 -12.94 -6.80 8.77
CA PRO A 23 -13.43 -5.41 8.83
C PRO A 23 -13.37 -4.79 10.23
N GLU A 24 -13.58 -5.58 11.29
CA GLU A 24 -13.52 -5.09 12.68
C GLU A 24 -12.11 -4.66 13.07
N GLN A 25 -11.08 -5.44 12.68
CA GLN A 25 -9.69 -5.11 12.96
C GLN A 25 -9.25 -3.86 12.18
N VAL A 26 -9.68 -3.71 10.93
CA VAL A 26 -9.35 -2.50 10.14
C VAL A 26 -9.94 -1.24 10.78
N LYS A 27 -11.18 -1.31 11.29
CA LYS A 27 -11.79 -0.19 12.03
C LYS A 27 -11.00 0.17 13.28
N GLU A 28 -10.55 -0.82 14.05
CA GLU A 28 -9.75 -0.61 15.25
C GLU A 28 -8.38 0.00 14.94
N ILE A 29 -7.69 -0.51 13.91
CA ILE A 29 -6.41 0.04 13.45
C ILE A 29 -6.59 1.50 13.00
N THR A 30 -7.67 1.80 12.28
CA THR A 30 -7.97 3.15 11.81
C THR A 30 -8.15 4.13 12.97
N LYS A 31 -8.81 3.71 14.06
CA LYS A 31 -8.93 4.55 15.27
C LYS A 31 -7.56 4.88 15.86
N ARG A 32 -6.67 3.89 15.95
CA ARG A 32 -5.30 4.10 16.45
C ARG A 32 -4.47 4.99 15.54
N ILE A 33 -4.66 4.88 14.22
CA ILE A 33 -4.00 5.75 13.24
C ILE A 33 -4.38 7.23 13.44
N GLN A 34 -5.61 7.52 13.89
CA GLN A 34 -6.04 8.91 14.16
C GLN A 34 -5.28 9.56 15.32
N GLU A 35 -4.72 8.76 16.24
CA GLU A 35 -3.90 9.25 17.36
C GLU A 35 -2.47 9.57 16.92
N ILE A 36 -2.03 9.08 15.75
CA ILE A 36 -0.69 9.31 15.22
C ILE A 36 -0.63 10.70 14.57
N PRO A 37 0.37 11.54 14.89
CA PRO A 37 0.55 12.83 14.24
C PRO A 37 0.65 12.71 12.72
N SER A 38 -0.08 13.56 11.99
CA SER A 38 -0.12 13.52 10.52
C SER A 38 1.27 13.68 9.87
N SER A 39 2.21 14.35 10.52
CA SER A 39 3.60 14.46 10.05
C SER A 39 4.33 13.11 10.05
N SER A 40 4.15 12.30 11.10
CA SER A 40 4.72 10.96 11.18
C SER A 40 4.09 10.03 10.13
N LEU A 41 2.77 10.13 9.94
CA LEU A 41 2.05 9.32 8.96
C LEU A 41 2.46 9.68 7.52
N ARG A 42 2.68 10.97 7.22
CA ARG A 42 3.21 11.42 5.92
C ARG A 42 4.62 10.91 5.67
N LEU A 43 5.50 10.98 6.68
CA LEU A 43 6.87 10.46 6.53
C LEU A 43 6.86 8.96 6.30
N PHE A 44 6.05 8.22 7.06
CA PHE A 44 5.88 6.77 6.89
C PHE A 44 5.33 6.41 5.51
N GLY A 45 4.30 7.11 5.03
CA GLY A 45 3.78 6.91 3.68
C GLY A 45 4.82 7.22 2.61
N PHE A 46 5.62 8.29 2.81
CA PHE A 46 6.68 8.66 1.88
C PHE A 46 7.80 7.61 1.81
N THR A 47 8.26 7.09 2.96
CA THR A 47 9.29 6.04 2.99
C THR A 47 8.78 4.75 2.35
N LEU A 48 7.52 4.38 2.58
CA LEU A 48 6.88 3.25 1.90
C LEU A 48 6.80 3.45 0.38
N MET A 49 6.40 4.64 -0.09
CA MET A 49 6.38 4.94 -1.53
C MET A 49 7.76 4.82 -2.17
N LEU A 50 8.80 5.36 -1.52
CA LEU A 50 10.18 5.24 -2.01
C LEU A 50 10.66 3.78 -2.03
N ALA A 51 10.38 3.02 -0.97
CA ALA A 51 10.70 1.60 -0.92
C ALA A 51 10.00 0.82 -2.05
N GLY A 52 8.70 1.07 -2.27
CA GLY A 52 7.94 0.49 -3.37
C GLY A 52 8.51 0.85 -4.74
N LEU A 53 8.92 2.10 -4.94
CA LEU A 53 9.58 2.54 -6.18
C LEU A 53 10.90 1.80 -6.42
N ILE A 54 11.73 1.62 -5.38
CA ILE A 54 12.97 0.85 -5.46
C ILE A 54 12.68 -0.61 -5.83
N VAL A 55 11.68 -1.23 -5.20
CA VAL A 55 11.27 -2.61 -5.52
C VAL A 55 10.82 -2.73 -6.98
N VAL A 56 9.99 -1.80 -7.47
CA VAL A 56 9.55 -1.79 -8.87
C VAL A 56 10.74 -1.60 -9.82
N TYR A 57 11.68 -0.72 -9.48
CA TYR A 57 12.88 -0.50 -10.27
C TYR A 57 13.76 -1.76 -10.34
N LEU A 58 13.98 -2.43 -9.21
CA LEU A 58 14.75 -3.68 -9.15
C LEU A 58 14.05 -4.81 -9.89
N ALA A 59 12.74 -4.99 -9.68
CA ALA A 59 11.96 -5.99 -10.39
C ALA A 59 12.01 -5.78 -11.91
N ARG A 60 11.89 -4.53 -12.36
CA ARG A 60 12.02 -4.20 -13.79
C ARG A 60 13.43 -4.44 -14.33
N ARG A 61 14.48 -4.29 -13.53
CA ARG A 61 15.87 -4.38 -13.98
C ARG A 61 16.46 -5.80 -13.92
N TYR A 62 16.00 -6.61 -12.97
CA TYR A 62 16.57 -7.94 -12.72
C TYR A 62 15.64 -9.09 -13.10
N ILE A 63 14.32 -8.88 -13.19
CA ILE A 63 13.33 -9.95 -13.41
C ILE A 63 12.69 -9.86 -14.81
N LEU A 64 12.47 -8.64 -15.32
CA LEU A 64 11.95 -8.36 -16.66
C LEU A 64 13.09 -8.06 -17.64
#